data_AF-A0A3D0XXM9-F1
#
_entry.id   AF-A0A3D0XXM9-F1
#
_cell.length_a   1.000
_cell.length_b   1.000
_cell.length_c   1.000
_cell.angle_alpha   90.00
_cell.angle_beta   90.00
_cell.angle_gamma   90.00
#
_symmetry.space_group_name_H-M   'P 1'
#
loop_
_entity.id
_entity.type
_entity.pdbx_description
1 polymer ?
#
loop_
_entity_poly.entity_id
_entity_poly.type
_entity_poly.pdbx_seq_one_letter_code
_entity_poly.pdbx_strand_id
1 'polypeptide(L)'
;MKNTIATHICQKNVFSSLNASSLDFDRFDYILRGAFYQGNTSYNTDFPSFTFEEVDIGSKKSIVPVYNIKDYNIIIELLSKRRDLYTGNLGYLSPEVILADSVFGEALNAILECLSKYPHAISNSFENLKEFIFSLSPKYSSQKINASLVNIEEVLKWDNISFINCLLDFAESLDEEKDSHTIELIALIVPPLESLIYMVSSMKYNDYQQIKKTDPEYIKERKLQDQELIKKLKSYIKSETYLAKCLKNKNFLFDNIRFIRDSDSNTYNADFNSSNIFFKKRTFQEYNKNEPIYVKLENGEICTIDKVPGKTFPFSSEKKEINYVYEIKPLSRCFRVINSTSNCKCFDFKITFA
;
A
#
# COMPACT_ATOMS: atom_id res chain seq x y z
N MET A 1 -17.74 8.96 -48.60
CA MET A 1 -16.57 9.34 -47.76
C MET A 1 -16.98 9.60 -46.30
N LYS A 2 -17.68 8.67 -45.63
CA LYS A 2 -18.11 8.83 -44.22
C LYS A 2 -17.69 7.66 -43.30
N ASN A 3 -16.88 6.72 -43.80
CA ASN A 3 -16.54 5.49 -43.08
C ASN A 3 -15.04 5.32 -42.79
N THR A 4 -14.22 6.37 -42.92
CA THR A 4 -12.75 6.24 -42.72
C THR A 4 -12.28 6.79 -41.39
N ILE A 5 -13.07 7.61 -40.69
CA ILE A 5 -12.68 8.24 -39.41
C ILE A 5 -12.93 7.30 -38.22
N ALA A 6 -13.98 6.46 -38.27
CA ALA A 6 -14.32 5.57 -37.16
C ALA A 6 -13.32 4.41 -36.99
N THR A 7 -12.58 4.02 -38.04
CA THR A 7 -11.70 2.83 -38.03
C THR A 7 -10.26 3.13 -37.61
N HIS A 8 -9.86 4.40 -37.52
CA HIS A 8 -8.56 4.79 -36.93
C HIS A 8 -8.66 5.12 -35.43
N ILE A 9 -9.87 5.07 -34.85
CA ILE A 9 -10.17 5.25 -33.42
C ILE A 9 -10.23 3.88 -32.71
N CYS A 10 -9.47 2.88 -33.17
CA CYS A 10 -8.99 1.82 -32.28
C CYS A 10 -7.72 2.33 -31.57
N GLN A 11 -7.85 3.47 -30.89
CA GLN A 11 -6.77 4.19 -30.23
C GLN A 11 -6.51 3.59 -28.84
N LYS A 12 -5.68 2.56 -28.78
CA LYS A 12 -5.05 2.11 -27.53
C LYS A 12 -4.28 3.26 -26.82
N ASN A 13 -3.87 4.30 -27.56
CA ASN A 13 -3.05 5.42 -27.06
C ASN A 13 -3.85 6.63 -26.54
N VAL A 14 -5.11 6.82 -26.95
CA VAL A 14 -5.88 8.01 -26.51
C VAL A 14 -6.44 7.81 -25.12
N PHE A 15 -7.06 6.64 -24.86
CA PHE A 15 -7.54 6.30 -23.52
C PHE A 15 -6.41 6.04 -22.52
N SER A 16 -5.23 5.60 -22.96
CA SER A 16 -4.10 5.40 -22.04
C SER A 16 -3.65 6.70 -21.38
N SER A 17 -3.72 7.84 -22.10
CA SER A 17 -3.35 9.14 -21.54
C SER A 17 -4.32 9.65 -20.46
N LEU A 18 -5.60 9.26 -20.54
CA LEU A 18 -6.62 9.59 -19.54
C LEU A 18 -6.73 8.58 -18.39
N ASN A 19 -5.93 7.51 -18.44
CA ASN A 19 -5.84 6.50 -17.39
C ASN A 19 -4.44 6.39 -16.75
N ALA A 20 -3.40 6.95 -17.38
CA ALA A 20 -2.02 6.85 -16.92
C ALA A 20 -1.13 8.02 -17.43
N SER A 21 -1.44 9.25 -17.01
CA SER A 21 -0.59 10.45 -17.27
C SER A 21 -0.54 11.40 -16.08
N SER A 22 0.32 12.43 -16.11
CA SER A 22 0.43 13.40 -15.01
C SER A 22 -0.90 14.00 -14.55
N LEU A 23 -1.91 14.05 -15.43
CA LEU A 23 -3.25 14.53 -15.17
C LEU A 23 -4.28 13.59 -15.83
N ASP A 24 -4.75 12.59 -15.08
CA ASP A 24 -5.69 11.57 -15.54
C ASP A 24 -6.85 11.38 -14.55
N PHE A 25 -7.84 10.55 -14.92
CA PHE A 25 -9.02 10.34 -14.09
C PHE A 25 -8.74 9.52 -12.83
N ASP A 26 -7.80 8.57 -12.89
CA ASP A 26 -7.42 7.75 -11.72
C ASP A 26 -6.81 8.63 -10.63
N ARG A 27 -5.83 9.46 -10.99
CA ARG A 27 -5.17 10.42 -10.11
C ARG A 27 -6.14 11.46 -9.57
N PHE A 28 -6.99 12.01 -10.42
CA PHE A 28 -8.02 12.94 -9.96
C PHE A 28 -8.92 12.31 -8.90
N ASP A 29 -9.41 11.11 -9.18
CA ASP A 29 -10.31 10.39 -8.27
C ASP A 29 -9.62 10.07 -6.94
N TYR A 30 -8.46 9.40 -6.94
CA TYR A 30 -7.82 9.02 -5.68
C TYR A 30 -7.31 10.23 -4.89
N ILE A 31 -6.98 11.35 -5.54
CA ILE A 31 -6.58 12.56 -4.83
C ILE A 31 -7.76 13.12 -4.02
N LEU A 32 -8.91 13.26 -4.66
CA LEU A 32 -10.12 13.78 -4.02
C LEU A 32 -10.67 12.80 -2.99
N ARG A 33 -10.79 11.53 -3.38
CA ARG A 33 -11.29 10.45 -2.53
C ARG A 33 -10.38 10.24 -1.33
N GLY A 34 -9.07 10.19 -1.53
CA GLY A 34 -8.08 10.04 -0.47
C GLY A 34 -8.15 11.18 0.54
N ALA A 35 -8.14 12.42 0.07
CA ALA A 35 -8.29 13.60 0.93
C ALA A 35 -9.61 13.58 1.70
N PHE A 36 -10.73 13.22 1.05
CA PHE A 36 -12.03 13.10 1.70
C PHE A 36 -12.03 12.08 2.85
N TYR A 37 -11.50 10.88 2.63
CA TYR A 37 -11.42 9.85 3.68
C TYR A 37 -10.41 10.17 4.78
N GLN A 38 -9.45 11.04 4.52
CA GLN A 38 -8.57 11.63 5.54
C GLN A 38 -9.22 12.78 6.31
N GLY A 39 -10.48 13.12 6.01
CA GLY A 39 -11.21 14.22 6.64
C GLY A 39 -10.91 15.60 6.06
N ASN A 40 -10.18 15.68 4.95
CA ASN A 40 -9.84 16.93 4.29
C ASN A 40 -10.83 17.27 3.17
N THR A 41 -11.93 17.92 3.55
CA THR A 41 -13.01 18.32 2.63
C THR A 41 -12.69 19.55 1.78
N SER A 42 -11.60 20.26 2.08
CA SER A 42 -11.16 21.43 1.29
C SER A 42 -10.57 21.07 -0.07
N TYR A 43 -10.39 19.77 -0.35
CA TYR A 43 -9.80 19.28 -1.59
C TYR A 43 -10.73 19.33 -2.80
N ASN A 44 -11.98 19.75 -2.64
CA ASN A 44 -12.91 19.91 -3.75
C ASN A 44 -12.33 20.82 -4.85
N THR A 45 -12.25 20.32 -6.08
CA THR A 45 -11.83 21.07 -7.27
C THR A 45 -12.40 20.40 -8.50
N ASP A 46 -12.71 21.19 -9.52
CA ASP A 46 -13.28 20.69 -10.76
C ASP A 46 -12.21 19.99 -11.60
N PHE A 47 -12.62 19.05 -12.46
CA PHE A 47 -11.73 18.52 -13.48
C PHE A 47 -11.61 19.53 -14.63
N PRO A 48 -10.38 19.87 -15.07
CA PRO A 48 -10.18 20.86 -16.13
C PRO A 48 -10.78 20.39 -17.46
N SER A 49 -11.34 21.32 -18.22
CA SER A 49 -11.93 21.06 -19.53
C SER A 49 -10.84 20.78 -20.57
N PHE A 50 -11.10 19.84 -21.46
CA PHE A 50 -10.16 19.45 -22.51
C PHE A 50 -10.84 19.05 -23.82
N THR A 51 -10.08 19.13 -24.91
CA THR A 51 -10.39 18.51 -26.20
C THR A 51 -9.28 17.52 -26.57
N PHE A 52 -9.55 16.62 -27.52
CA PHE A 52 -8.49 15.80 -28.10
C PHE A 52 -7.91 16.51 -29.32
N GLU A 53 -6.60 16.69 -29.33
CA GLU A 53 -5.88 17.31 -30.45
C GLU A 53 -4.69 16.42 -30.84
N GLU A 54 -4.28 16.50 -32.09
CA GLU A 54 -3.05 15.87 -32.58
C GLU A 54 -1.85 16.79 -32.27
N VAL A 55 -0.86 16.27 -31.56
CA VAL A 55 0.38 16.97 -31.24
C VAL A 55 1.60 16.15 -31.67
N ASP A 56 2.68 16.84 -32.02
CA ASP A 56 3.95 16.20 -32.33
C ASP A 56 4.73 15.90 -31.04
N ILE A 57 4.96 14.60 -30.78
CA ILE A 57 5.75 14.10 -29.65
C ILE A 57 7.02 13.46 -30.22
N GLY A 58 8.10 14.25 -30.27
CA GLY A 58 9.34 13.86 -30.94
C GLY A 58 9.10 13.72 -32.45
N SER A 59 9.26 12.51 -32.98
CA SER A 59 9.03 12.21 -34.41
C SER A 59 7.65 11.60 -34.71
N LYS A 60 6.74 11.55 -33.74
CA LYS A 60 5.43 10.88 -33.86
C LYS A 60 4.28 11.83 -33.56
N LYS A 61 3.27 11.81 -34.43
CA LYS A 61 1.96 12.41 -34.17
C LYS A 61 1.19 11.56 -33.18
N SER A 62 0.68 12.19 -32.12
CA SER A 62 -0.09 11.54 -31.06
C SER A 62 -1.35 12.36 -30.78
N ILE A 63 -2.47 11.68 -30.58
CA ILE A 63 -3.71 12.33 -30.13
C ILE A 63 -3.72 12.31 -28.61
N VAL A 64 -3.82 13.48 -27.98
CA VAL A 64 -3.71 13.65 -26.53
C VAL A 64 -4.80 14.60 -26.02
N PRO A 65 -5.18 14.52 -24.73
CA PRO A 65 -5.98 15.57 -24.11
C PRO A 65 -5.20 16.88 -24.08
N VAL A 66 -5.82 17.94 -24.57
CA VAL A 66 -5.32 19.31 -24.54
C VAL A 66 -6.31 20.17 -23.78
N TYR A 67 -5.85 20.74 -22.67
CA TYR A 67 -6.67 21.48 -21.73
C TYR A 67 -6.84 22.94 -22.12
N ASN A 68 -7.94 23.53 -21.69
CA ASN A 68 -8.20 24.96 -21.91
C ASN A 68 -7.27 25.80 -21.02
N ILE A 69 -6.62 26.82 -21.59
CA ILE A 69 -5.79 27.77 -20.82
C ILE A 69 -6.55 28.48 -19.69
N LYS A 70 -7.88 28.63 -19.82
CA LYS A 70 -8.73 29.20 -18.76
C LYS A 70 -8.68 28.37 -17.46
N ASP A 71 -8.41 27.08 -17.58
CA ASP A 71 -8.34 26.13 -16.47
C ASP A 71 -6.90 25.96 -15.94
N TYR A 72 -5.95 26.80 -16.37
CA TYR A 72 -4.55 26.73 -15.92
C TYR A 72 -4.44 26.65 -14.39
N ASN A 73 -5.16 27.52 -13.68
CA ASN A 73 -5.11 27.56 -12.22
C ASN A 73 -5.67 26.28 -11.59
N ILE A 74 -6.69 25.66 -12.19
CA ILE A 74 -7.26 24.38 -11.74
C ILE A 74 -6.22 23.26 -11.89
N ILE A 75 -5.50 23.23 -13.02
CA ILE A 75 -4.42 22.26 -13.26
C ILE A 75 -3.31 22.42 -12.21
N ILE A 76 -2.87 23.65 -11.95
CA ILE A 76 -1.83 23.93 -10.95
C ILE A 76 -2.32 23.57 -9.54
N GLU A 77 -3.57 23.84 -9.21
CA GLU A 77 -4.19 23.47 -7.93
C GLU A 77 -4.21 21.96 -7.76
N LEU A 78 -4.62 21.19 -8.77
CA LEU A 78 -4.63 19.73 -8.75
C LEU A 78 -3.23 19.13 -8.53
N LEU A 79 -2.21 19.65 -9.23
CA LEU A 79 -0.83 19.23 -9.03
C LEU A 79 -0.31 19.58 -7.63
N SER A 80 -0.73 20.73 -7.08
CA SER A 80 -0.40 21.11 -5.69
C SER A 80 -1.07 20.19 -4.68
N LYS A 81 -2.37 19.91 -4.85
CA LYS A 81 -3.12 18.95 -4.02
C LYS A 81 -2.52 17.57 -4.08
N ARG A 82 -2.07 17.12 -5.25
CA ARG A 82 -1.31 15.87 -5.40
C ARG A 82 -0.06 15.89 -4.53
N ARG A 83 0.78 16.92 -4.66
CA ARG A 83 1.98 17.07 -3.83
C ARG A 83 1.65 16.97 -2.35
N ASP A 84 0.65 17.71 -1.91
CA ASP A 84 0.27 17.80 -0.51
C ASP A 84 -0.32 16.47 0.00
N LEU A 85 -1.04 15.71 -0.83
CA LEU A 85 -1.50 14.36 -0.49
C LEU A 85 -0.37 13.33 -0.44
N TYR A 86 0.72 13.51 -1.18
CA TYR A 86 1.88 12.61 -1.06
C TYR A 86 2.76 12.99 0.13
N THR A 87 3.04 14.28 0.32
CA THR A 87 4.09 14.78 1.23
C THR A 87 3.57 15.38 2.53
N GLY A 88 2.26 15.61 2.65
CA GLY A 88 1.66 16.14 3.87
C GLY A 88 1.64 15.14 5.02
N ASN A 89 1.29 15.62 6.21
CA ASN A 89 1.34 14.84 7.46
C ASN A 89 0.47 13.57 7.46
N LEU A 90 -0.59 13.52 6.66
CA LEU A 90 -1.42 12.32 6.48
C LEU A 90 -1.24 11.68 5.10
N GLY A 91 -0.20 12.10 4.37
CA GLY A 91 -0.01 11.72 2.98
C GLY A 91 0.47 10.28 2.79
N TYR A 92 0.50 9.84 1.53
CA TYR A 92 1.00 8.51 1.15
C TYR A 92 2.47 8.27 1.51
N LEU A 93 3.23 9.34 1.70
CA LEU A 93 4.62 9.31 2.17
C LEU A 93 4.71 9.95 3.56
N SER A 94 3.66 9.93 4.37
CA SER A 94 3.80 10.24 5.78
C SER A 94 4.66 9.17 6.47
N PRO A 95 5.43 9.53 7.52
CA PRO A 95 6.16 8.57 8.32
C PRO A 95 5.30 7.37 8.73
N GLU A 96 4.09 7.62 9.21
CA GLU A 96 3.15 6.60 9.69
C GLU A 96 2.78 5.57 8.62
N VAL A 97 2.46 6.03 7.40
CA VAL A 97 2.13 5.15 6.27
C VAL A 97 3.34 4.33 5.84
N ILE A 98 4.52 4.96 5.76
CA ILE A 98 5.76 4.26 5.38
C ILE A 98 6.19 3.24 6.44
N LEU A 99 6.00 3.55 7.71
CA LEU A 99 6.25 2.63 8.81
C LEU A 99 5.35 1.40 8.71
N ALA A 100 4.03 1.62 8.55
CA ALA A 100 3.07 0.53 8.41
C ALA A 100 3.38 -0.37 7.19
N ASP A 101 3.66 0.23 6.02
CA ASP A 101 4.06 -0.48 4.80
C ASP A 101 5.33 -1.31 5.01
N SER A 102 6.30 -0.75 5.73
CA SER A 102 7.58 -1.45 5.91
C SER A 102 7.48 -2.59 6.93
N VAL A 103 6.74 -2.40 8.03
CA VAL A 103 6.44 -3.49 8.98
C VAL A 103 5.60 -4.58 8.35
N PHE A 104 4.71 -4.24 7.42
CA PHE A 104 4.00 -5.22 6.60
C PHE A 104 4.98 -6.15 5.87
N GLY A 105 5.98 -5.59 5.19
CA GLY A 105 7.03 -6.36 4.54
C GLY A 105 7.81 -7.28 5.49
N GLU A 106 8.19 -6.79 6.66
CA GLU A 106 8.90 -7.59 7.68
C GLU A 106 8.05 -8.74 8.21
N ALA A 107 6.77 -8.51 8.47
CA ALA A 107 5.85 -9.55 8.91
C ALA A 107 5.69 -10.66 7.85
N LEU A 108 5.58 -10.29 6.57
CA LEU A 108 5.54 -11.28 5.48
C LEU A 108 6.81 -12.15 5.43
N ASN A 109 7.99 -11.54 5.62
CA ASN A 109 9.24 -12.29 5.66
C ASN A 109 9.26 -13.27 6.84
N ALA A 110 8.87 -12.83 8.04
CA ALA A 110 8.81 -13.69 9.22
C ALA A 110 7.83 -14.87 9.04
N ILE A 111 6.67 -14.61 8.41
CA ILE A 111 5.70 -15.66 8.06
C ILE A 111 6.34 -16.70 7.13
N LEU A 112 7.01 -16.26 6.06
CA LEU A 112 7.69 -17.16 5.12
C LEU A 112 8.79 -17.98 5.79
N GLU A 113 9.56 -17.37 6.70
CA GLU A 113 10.59 -18.07 7.47
C GLU A 113 9.97 -19.14 8.39
N CYS A 114 8.91 -18.81 9.13
CA CYS A 114 8.21 -19.78 9.98
C CYS A 114 7.62 -20.93 9.16
N LEU A 115 6.95 -20.63 8.04
CA LEU A 115 6.41 -21.66 7.14
C LEU A 115 7.52 -22.55 6.57
N SER A 116 8.71 -22.01 6.32
CA SER A 116 9.86 -22.81 5.86
C SER A 116 10.44 -23.70 6.96
N LYS A 117 10.37 -23.27 8.23
CA LYS A 117 10.85 -24.05 9.40
C LYS A 117 9.91 -25.19 9.78
N TYR A 118 8.61 -25.06 9.52
CA TYR A 118 7.58 -26.02 9.95
C TYR A 118 6.79 -26.65 8.79
N PRO A 119 7.42 -27.25 7.76
CA PRO A 119 6.75 -27.69 6.54
C PRO A 119 5.66 -28.76 6.74
N HIS A 120 5.71 -29.51 7.85
CA HIS A 120 4.78 -30.62 8.13
C HIS A 120 3.57 -30.22 9.00
N ALA A 121 3.52 -28.99 9.51
CA ALA A 121 2.41 -28.47 10.32
C ALA A 121 1.44 -27.58 9.51
N ILE A 122 1.66 -27.47 8.21
CA ILE A 122 1.01 -26.49 7.34
C ILE A 122 -0.32 -27.05 6.85
N SER A 123 -1.44 -26.45 7.27
CA SER A 123 -2.75 -26.70 6.66
C SER A 123 -2.77 -26.21 5.21
N ASN A 124 -3.64 -26.74 4.35
CA ASN A 124 -3.77 -26.27 2.96
C ASN A 124 -3.95 -24.74 2.84
N SER A 125 -4.61 -24.10 3.82
CA SER A 125 -4.80 -22.65 3.87
C SER A 125 -3.47 -21.88 4.01
N PHE A 126 -2.48 -22.45 4.68
CA PHE A 126 -1.17 -21.81 4.88
C PHE A 126 -0.24 -22.01 3.68
N GLU A 127 -0.39 -23.10 2.92
CA GLU A 127 0.33 -23.25 1.65
C GLU A 127 -0.19 -22.24 0.61
N ASN A 128 -1.51 -22.01 0.56
CA ASN A 128 -2.08 -20.94 -0.28
C ASN A 128 -1.58 -19.55 0.14
N LEU A 129 -1.46 -19.28 1.45
CA LEU A 129 -0.89 -18.02 1.96
C LEU A 129 0.57 -17.86 1.53
N LYS A 130 1.37 -18.93 1.65
CA LYS A 130 2.77 -18.96 1.23
C LYS A 130 2.91 -18.67 -0.25
N GLU A 131 2.13 -19.35 -1.11
CA GLU A 131 2.12 -19.12 -2.55
C GLU A 131 1.69 -17.70 -2.89
N PHE A 132 0.65 -17.18 -2.24
CA PHE A 132 0.21 -15.80 -2.41
C PHE A 132 1.33 -14.81 -2.04
N ILE A 133 1.96 -14.93 -0.86
CA ILE A 133 3.07 -14.06 -0.45
C ILE A 133 4.25 -14.17 -1.41
N PHE A 134 4.59 -15.38 -1.87
CA PHE A 134 5.65 -15.57 -2.88
C PHE A 134 5.34 -14.85 -4.19
N SER A 135 4.07 -14.87 -4.63
CA SER A 135 3.64 -14.16 -5.84
C SER A 135 3.81 -12.63 -5.75
N LEU A 136 3.83 -12.07 -4.53
CA LEU A 136 4.05 -10.63 -4.29
C LEU A 136 5.53 -10.23 -4.33
N SER A 137 6.47 -11.16 -4.22
CA SER A 137 7.89 -10.85 -4.02
C SER A 137 8.63 -10.55 -5.33
N PRO A 138 9.33 -9.40 -5.44
CA PRO A 138 10.08 -9.03 -6.65
C PRO A 138 11.23 -9.98 -7.00
N LYS A 139 11.80 -10.69 -6.01
CA LYS A 139 12.83 -11.72 -6.28
C LYS A 139 12.29 -12.85 -7.15
N TYR A 140 11.01 -13.17 -7.03
CA TYR A 140 10.30 -14.14 -7.87
C TYR A 140 9.67 -13.49 -9.12
N SER A 141 9.60 -12.15 -9.18
CA SER A 141 9.17 -11.39 -10.38
C SER A 141 10.30 -11.09 -11.37
N SER A 142 11.56 -11.06 -10.90
CA SER A 142 12.76 -10.87 -11.72
C SER A 142 13.12 -12.10 -12.56
N GLN A 143 12.75 -13.30 -12.11
CA GLN A 143 12.46 -14.41 -13.02
C GLN A 143 11.10 -14.05 -13.60
N LYS A 144 11.01 -13.67 -14.88
CA LYS A 144 9.73 -13.35 -15.55
C LYS A 144 8.64 -14.25 -14.98
N ILE A 145 7.76 -13.71 -14.12
CA ILE A 145 6.60 -14.47 -13.64
C ILE A 145 5.92 -14.90 -14.91
N ASN A 146 6.03 -16.19 -15.21
CA ASN A 146 5.32 -16.73 -16.33
C ASN A 146 3.86 -16.56 -15.91
N ALA A 147 3.11 -15.70 -16.60
CA ALA A 147 1.72 -15.43 -16.27
C ALA A 147 0.89 -16.74 -16.20
N SER A 148 1.40 -17.82 -16.82
CA SER A 148 0.85 -19.18 -16.72
C SER A 148 1.05 -19.88 -15.37
N LEU A 149 1.84 -19.34 -14.44
CA LEU A 149 2.07 -19.89 -13.09
C LEU A 149 1.22 -19.20 -12.02
N VAL A 150 0.63 -18.04 -12.34
CA VAL A 150 -0.27 -17.34 -11.42
C VAL A 150 -1.67 -17.86 -11.64
N ASN A 151 -2.22 -18.58 -10.67
CA ASN A 151 -3.62 -18.97 -10.69
C ASN A 151 -4.49 -17.74 -10.37
N ILE A 152 -5.03 -17.11 -11.41
CA ILE A 152 -5.89 -15.92 -11.29
C ILE A 152 -7.14 -16.23 -10.45
N GLU A 153 -7.72 -17.43 -10.59
CA GLU A 153 -8.90 -17.81 -9.82
C GLU A 153 -8.61 -17.86 -8.32
N GLU A 154 -7.40 -18.27 -7.92
CA GLU A 154 -6.96 -18.20 -6.52
C GLU A 154 -6.67 -16.78 -6.08
N VAL A 155 -5.99 -15.97 -6.91
CA VAL A 155 -5.71 -14.55 -6.58
C VAL A 155 -7.01 -13.77 -6.33
N LEU A 156 -8.06 -14.03 -7.12
CA LEU A 156 -9.36 -13.38 -6.99
C LEU A 156 -10.14 -13.77 -5.72
N LYS A 157 -9.74 -14.85 -5.02
CA LYS A 157 -10.33 -15.23 -3.72
C LYS A 157 -9.73 -14.44 -2.55
N TRP A 158 -8.58 -13.80 -2.75
CA TRP A 158 -7.93 -13.00 -1.73
C TRP A 158 -8.52 -11.59 -1.70
N ASP A 159 -8.94 -11.20 -0.50
CA ASP A 159 -9.24 -9.82 -0.13
C ASP A 159 -8.71 -9.56 1.28
N ASN A 160 -8.85 -8.33 1.75
CA ASN A 160 -8.34 -7.91 3.06
C ASN A 160 -8.88 -8.79 4.20
N ILE A 161 -10.14 -9.22 4.16
CA ILE A 161 -10.76 -10.03 5.22
C ILE A 161 -10.20 -11.46 5.17
N SER A 162 -10.19 -12.09 4.00
CA SER A 162 -9.67 -13.46 3.83
C SER A 162 -8.19 -13.52 4.21
N PHE A 163 -7.43 -12.49 3.83
CA PHE A 163 -6.03 -12.35 4.19
C PHE A 163 -5.83 -12.23 5.70
N ILE A 164 -6.54 -11.30 6.36
CA ILE A 164 -6.46 -11.12 7.82
C ILE A 164 -6.89 -12.38 8.56
N ASN A 165 -7.98 -13.05 8.15
CA ASN A 165 -8.39 -14.28 8.82
C ASN A 165 -7.31 -15.36 8.71
N CYS A 166 -6.68 -15.50 7.54
CA CYS A 166 -5.59 -16.45 7.35
C CYS A 166 -4.36 -16.12 8.22
N LEU A 167 -4.01 -14.83 8.37
CA LEU A 167 -2.96 -14.39 9.29
C LEU A 167 -3.28 -14.72 10.75
N LEU A 168 -4.54 -14.54 11.17
CA LEU A 168 -4.99 -14.88 12.52
C LEU A 168 -4.95 -16.39 12.76
N ASP A 169 -5.47 -17.19 11.83
CA ASP A 169 -5.40 -18.66 11.87
C ASP A 169 -3.93 -19.12 11.98
N PHE A 170 -3.04 -18.50 11.20
CA PHE A 170 -1.61 -18.80 11.25
C PHE A 170 -1.02 -18.46 12.61
N ALA A 171 -1.22 -17.24 13.11
CA ALA A 171 -0.72 -16.82 14.42
C ALA A 171 -1.25 -17.69 15.59
N GLU A 172 -2.50 -18.15 15.52
CA GLU A 172 -3.09 -19.07 16.51
C GLU A 172 -2.48 -20.47 16.48
N SER A 173 -1.92 -20.89 15.34
CA SER A 173 -1.28 -22.20 15.19
C SER A 173 0.17 -22.24 15.68
N LEU A 174 0.78 -21.07 15.92
CA LEU A 174 2.18 -20.95 16.32
C LEU A 174 2.36 -21.23 17.82
N ASP A 175 3.55 -21.71 18.18
CA ASP A 175 3.94 -21.92 19.57
C ASP A 175 4.41 -20.59 20.16
N GLU A 176 3.62 -20.02 21.09
CA GLU A 176 3.89 -18.72 21.71
C GLU A 176 5.31 -18.62 22.31
N GLU A 177 5.85 -19.71 22.87
CA GLU A 177 7.19 -19.69 23.49
C GLU A 177 8.31 -19.62 22.45
N LYS A 178 8.09 -20.12 21.23
CA LYS A 178 9.10 -20.21 20.16
C LYS A 178 8.96 -19.14 19.10
N ASP A 179 7.73 -18.77 18.80
CA ASP A 179 7.35 -17.97 17.63
C ASP A 179 6.68 -16.64 18.01
N SER A 180 6.79 -16.22 19.27
CA SER A 180 6.26 -14.92 19.78
C SER A 180 6.60 -13.75 18.87
N HIS A 181 7.82 -13.69 18.33
CA HIS A 181 8.22 -12.62 17.41
C HIS A 181 7.35 -12.55 16.15
N THR A 182 7.05 -13.69 15.53
CA THR A 182 6.18 -13.76 14.34
C THR A 182 4.75 -13.41 14.69
N ILE A 183 4.26 -13.87 15.86
CA ILE A 183 2.93 -13.52 16.38
C ILE A 183 2.80 -12.00 16.55
N GLU A 184 3.82 -11.35 17.12
CA GLU A 184 3.83 -9.89 17.32
C GLU A 184 3.88 -9.14 15.99
N LEU A 185 4.73 -9.57 15.04
CA LEU A 185 4.77 -8.98 13.70
C LEU A 185 3.43 -9.09 12.97
N ILE A 186 2.74 -10.22 13.09
CA ILE A 186 1.37 -10.37 12.58
C ILE A 186 0.42 -9.40 13.29
N ALA A 187 0.50 -9.31 14.61
CA ALA A 187 -0.35 -8.38 15.38
C ALA A 187 -0.09 -6.90 15.07
N LEU A 188 1.12 -6.54 14.59
CA LEU A 188 1.41 -5.17 14.12
C LEU A 188 0.70 -4.84 12.81
N ILE A 189 0.50 -5.82 11.92
CA ILE A 189 -0.06 -5.59 10.57
C ILE A 189 -1.57 -5.85 10.49
N VAL A 190 -2.12 -6.53 11.48
CA VAL A 190 -3.57 -6.70 11.65
C VAL A 190 -4.16 -5.46 12.35
N PRO A 191 -5.26 -4.89 11.86
CA PRO A 191 -5.92 -3.78 12.54
C PRO A 191 -6.29 -4.13 13.99
N PRO A 192 -6.23 -3.17 14.94
CA PRO A 192 -6.65 -3.41 16.32
C PRO A 192 -8.05 -4.00 16.41
N LEU A 193 -8.31 -4.81 17.44
CA LEU A 193 -9.50 -5.66 17.53
C LEU A 193 -10.82 -4.91 17.33
N GLU A 194 -10.97 -3.72 17.91
CA GLU A 194 -12.16 -2.89 17.74
C GLU A 194 -12.36 -2.45 16.29
N SER A 195 -11.28 -1.96 15.65
CA SER A 195 -11.28 -1.57 14.24
C SER A 195 -11.57 -2.76 13.33
N LEU A 196 -11.03 -3.93 13.64
CA LEU A 196 -11.26 -5.16 12.89
C LEU A 196 -12.73 -5.63 12.97
N ILE A 197 -13.34 -5.57 14.15
CA ILE A 197 -14.77 -5.85 14.33
C ILE A 197 -15.61 -4.86 13.51
N TYR A 198 -15.26 -3.57 13.52
CA TYR A 198 -15.97 -2.56 12.73
C TYR A 198 -15.82 -2.81 11.23
N MET A 199 -14.60 -3.07 10.74
CA MET A 199 -14.29 -3.34 9.34
C MET A 199 -15.06 -4.56 8.81
N VAL A 200 -15.00 -5.69 9.54
CA VAL A 200 -15.73 -6.90 9.16
C VAL A 200 -17.25 -6.68 9.21
N SER A 201 -17.74 -5.85 10.13
CA SER A 201 -19.19 -5.57 10.22
C SER A 201 -19.68 -4.63 9.12
N SER A 202 -18.88 -3.65 8.70
CA SER A 202 -19.25 -2.66 7.69
C SER A 202 -19.14 -3.20 6.27
N MET A 203 -18.09 -3.99 5.95
CA MET A 203 -17.92 -4.62 4.64
C MET A 203 -19.07 -5.56 4.30
N LYS A 204 -19.55 -6.33 5.29
CA LYS A 204 -20.75 -7.17 5.15
C LYS A 204 -21.97 -6.39 4.66
N TYR A 205 -22.22 -5.21 5.23
CA TYR A 205 -23.40 -4.43 4.88
C TYR A 205 -23.42 -4.02 3.40
N ASN A 206 -22.25 -3.72 2.83
CA ASN A 206 -22.12 -3.25 1.46
C ASN A 206 -22.07 -4.40 0.45
N ASP A 207 -21.33 -5.47 0.73
CA ASP A 207 -21.19 -6.61 -0.19
C ASP A 207 -22.50 -7.39 -0.35
N TYR A 208 -23.24 -7.63 0.73
CA TYR A 208 -24.53 -8.34 0.64
C TYR A 208 -25.64 -7.54 -0.05
N GLN A 209 -25.51 -6.22 -0.16
CA GLN A 209 -26.48 -5.38 -0.88
C GLN A 209 -26.19 -5.36 -2.40
N GLN A 210 -24.91 -5.46 -2.80
CA GLN A 210 -24.50 -5.38 -4.21
C GLN A 210 -24.41 -6.75 -4.90
N ILE A 211 -24.07 -7.83 -4.17
CA ILE A 211 -23.78 -9.16 -4.74
C ILE A 211 -25.02 -10.05 -4.90
N LYS A 212 -26.22 -9.62 -4.47
CA LYS A 212 -27.49 -10.40 -4.56
C LYS A 212 -27.87 -10.93 -5.97
N LYS A 213 -27.11 -10.63 -7.02
CA LYS A 213 -27.32 -11.07 -8.41
C LYS A 213 -26.32 -12.11 -8.93
N THR A 214 -25.30 -12.51 -8.17
CA THR A 214 -24.22 -13.40 -8.62
C THR A 214 -24.00 -14.55 -7.65
N ASP A 215 -24.17 -15.78 -8.14
CA ASP A 215 -23.94 -17.08 -7.49
C ASP A 215 -24.39 -17.23 -6.01
N PRO A 216 -25.60 -17.80 -5.76
CA PRO A 216 -26.12 -18.03 -4.41
C PRO A 216 -25.26 -18.94 -3.52
N GLU A 217 -24.49 -19.88 -4.09
CA GLU A 217 -23.66 -20.80 -3.29
C GLU A 217 -22.42 -20.10 -2.76
N TYR A 218 -21.75 -19.32 -3.62
CA TYR A 218 -20.63 -18.46 -3.24
C TYR A 218 -21.01 -17.48 -2.12
N ILE A 219 -22.19 -16.86 -2.22
CA ILE A 219 -22.70 -15.95 -1.17
C ILE A 219 -22.91 -16.68 0.16
N LYS A 220 -23.44 -17.91 0.12
CA LYS A 220 -23.70 -18.71 1.31
C LYS A 220 -22.41 -19.10 2.01
N GLU A 221 -21.40 -19.54 1.26
CA GLU A 221 -20.09 -19.89 1.78
C GLU A 221 -19.40 -18.68 2.41
N ARG A 222 -19.36 -17.55 1.68
CA ARG A 222 -18.74 -16.32 2.19
C ARG A 222 -19.40 -15.85 3.48
N LYS A 223 -20.73 -15.94 3.57
CA LYS A 223 -21.48 -15.60 4.79
C LYS A 223 -21.14 -16.47 5.98
N LEU A 224 -20.86 -17.75 5.77
CA LEU A 224 -20.46 -18.64 6.84
C LEU A 224 -19.05 -18.27 7.34
N GLN A 225 -18.08 -18.10 6.43
CA GLN A 225 -16.71 -17.68 6.77
C GLN A 225 -16.70 -16.37 7.58
N ASP A 226 -17.46 -15.41 7.10
CA ASP A 226 -17.71 -14.12 7.74
C ASP A 226 -18.27 -14.26 9.17
N GLN A 227 -19.23 -15.17 9.39
CA GLN A 227 -19.82 -15.40 10.71
C GLN A 227 -18.83 -16.06 11.67
N GLU A 228 -18.04 -17.02 11.19
CA GLU A 228 -16.99 -17.66 11.98
C GLU A 228 -15.90 -16.66 12.36
N LEU A 229 -15.48 -15.80 11.44
CA LEU A 229 -14.55 -14.71 11.76
C LEU A 229 -15.12 -13.79 12.85
N ILE A 230 -16.39 -13.38 12.77
CA ILE A 230 -16.99 -12.56 13.85
C ILE A 230 -16.97 -13.28 15.20
N LYS A 231 -17.27 -14.59 15.23
CA LYS A 231 -17.23 -15.37 16.48
C LYS A 231 -15.80 -15.41 17.03
N LYS A 232 -14.80 -15.61 16.18
CA LYS A 232 -13.38 -15.54 16.53
C LYS A 232 -13.00 -14.17 17.10
N LEU A 233 -13.32 -13.08 16.41
CA LEU A 233 -13.03 -11.72 16.90
C LEU A 233 -13.72 -11.44 18.24
N LYS A 234 -14.95 -11.94 18.44
CA LYS A 234 -15.64 -11.83 19.74
C LYS A 234 -14.96 -12.65 20.83
N SER A 235 -14.35 -13.79 20.51
CA SER A 235 -13.63 -14.59 21.50
C SER A 235 -12.37 -13.85 21.98
N TYR A 236 -11.67 -13.13 21.11
CA TYR A 236 -10.52 -12.30 21.47
C TYR A 236 -10.80 -11.20 22.49
N ILE A 237 -12.05 -10.70 22.55
CA ILE A 237 -12.44 -9.69 23.54
C ILE A 237 -12.20 -10.20 24.98
N LYS A 238 -12.45 -11.49 25.21
CA LYS A 238 -12.32 -12.13 26.54
C LYS A 238 -11.08 -13.01 26.66
N SER A 239 -10.37 -13.26 25.57
CA SER A 239 -9.19 -14.09 25.55
C SER A 239 -8.01 -13.39 26.21
N GLU A 240 -7.20 -14.16 26.93
CA GLU A 240 -5.95 -13.73 27.55
C GLU A 240 -4.70 -14.31 26.86
N THR A 241 -4.89 -14.91 25.68
CA THR A 241 -3.78 -15.33 24.80
C THR A 241 -2.92 -14.13 24.41
N TYR A 242 -1.64 -14.37 24.11
CA TYR A 242 -0.73 -13.29 23.76
C TYR A 242 -1.15 -12.51 22.52
N LEU A 243 -1.57 -13.23 21.46
CA LEU A 243 -2.14 -12.62 20.26
C LEU A 243 -3.34 -11.71 20.60
N ALA A 244 -4.28 -12.17 21.42
CA ALA A 244 -5.45 -11.38 21.80
C ALA A 244 -5.06 -10.13 22.60
N LYS A 245 -4.06 -10.21 23.49
CA LYS A 245 -3.53 -9.05 24.21
C LYS A 245 -2.92 -8.02 23.26
N CYS A 246 -2.14 -8.46 22.27
CA CYS A 246 -1.57 -7.59 21.25
C CYS A 246 -2.67 -6.89 20.45
N LEU A 247 -3.65 -7.65 19.93
CA LEU A 247 -4.77 -7.12 19.13
C LEU A 247 -5.68 -6.16 19.93
N LYS A 248 -5.85 -6.38 21.23
CA LYS A 248 -6.63 -5.48 22.12
C LYS A 248 -5.93 -4.14 22.34
N ASN A 249 -4.59 -4.06 22.21
CA ASN A 249 -3.86 -2.81 22.35
C ASN A 249 -4.00 -1.94 21.08
N LYS A 250 -4.80 -0.88 21.16
CA LYS A 250 -5.01 0.08 20.05
C LYS A 250 -3.73 0.78 19.59
N ASN A 251 -2.75 0.90 20.48
CA ASN A 251 -1.48 1.56 20.21
C ASN A 251 -0.36 0.56 19.91
N PHE A 252 -0.65 -0.74 19.75
CA PHE A 252 0.37 -1.77 19.61
C PHE A 252 1.41 -1.45 18.53
N LEU A 253 0.97 -0.96 17.36
CA LEU A 253 1.86 -0.51 16.29
C LEU A 253 2.83 0.59 16.76
N PHE A 254 2.30 1.67 17.33
CA PHE A 254 3.07 2.85 17.75
C PHE A 254 3.91 2.60 19.01
N ASP A 255 3.46 1.72 19.90
CA ASP A 255 4.20 1.34 21.10
C ASP A 255 5.46 0.55 20.75
N ASN A 256 5.43 -0.18 19.64
CA ASN A 256 6.45 -1.14 19.24
C ASN A 256 7.33 -0.68 18.07
N ILE A 257 6.99 0.43 17.43
CA ILE A 257 7.78 1.02 16.35
C ILE A 257 8.22 2.41 16.76
N ARG A 258 9.51 2.68 16.64
CA ARG A 258 10.07 4.01 16.86
C ARG A 258 10.46 4.62 15.52
N PHE A 259 9.79 5.72 15.16
CA PHE A 259 10.28 6.59 14.11
C PHE A 259 11.53 7.32 14.60
N ILE A 260 12.61 7.26 13.82
CA ILE A 260 13.88 7.89 14.21
C ILE A 260 14.02 9.23 13.50
N ARG A 261 13.83 9.30 12.17
CA ARG A 261 13.95 10.56 11.42
C ARG A 261 13.45 10.47 9.97
N ASP A 262 13.02 11.63 9.47
CA ASP A 262 13.05 12.01 8.06
C ASP A 262 14.26 12.94 7.89
N SER A 263 15.32 12.51 7.21
CA SER A 263 16.49 13.37 7.03
C SER A 263 17.15 13.20 5.68
N ASP A 264 17.66 14.32 5.16
CA ASP A 264 18.64 14.36 4.09
C ASP A 264 19.76 13.35 4.38
N SER A 265 20.08 12.55 3.37
CA SER A 265 20.85 11.30 3.38
C SER A 265 22.29 11.36 3.93
N ASN A 266 22.75 12.50 4.45
CA ASN A 266 24.17 12.78 4.67
C ASN A 266 24.65 12.72 6.13
N THR A 267 23.80 12.37 7.10
CA THR A 267 24.22 12.21 8.50
C THR A 267 23.69 10.91 9.09
N TYR A 268 24.31 9.79 8.71
CA TYR A 268 24.21 8.56 9.49
C TYR A 268 25.60 7.96 9.68
N ASN A 269 26.22 8.32 10.80
CA ASN A 269 27.42 7.68 11.33
C ASN A 269 26.99 6.65 12.38
N ALA A 270 27.17 5.37 12.01
CA ALA A 270 27.77 4.29 12.81
C ALA A 270 27.43 4.03 14.30
N ASP A 271 26.40 4.61 14.92
CA ASP A 271 26.16 4.42 16.37
C ASP A 271 24.95 3.56 16.76
N PHE A 272 24.25 2.95 15.79
CA PHE A 272 23.20 1.99 16.12
C PHE A 272 23.59 0.55 15.76
N ASN A 273 24.15 -0.17 16.73
CA ASN A 273 24.40 -1.61 16.68
C ASN A 273 23.12 -2.46 16.91
N SER A 274 21.93 -1.93 16.60
CA SER A 274 20.67 -2.67 16.75
C SER A 274 20.32 -3.33 15.43
N SER A 275 20.13 -4.66 15.44
CA SER A 275 19.72 -5.46 14.28
C SER A 275 18.33 -5.09 13.73
N ASN A 276 17.57 -4.26 14.45
CA ASN A 276 16.17 -3.97 14.15
C ASN A 276 15.95 -2.54 13.62
N ILE A 277 17.00 -1.93 13.05
CA ILE A 277 16.89 -0.63 12.38
C ILE A 277 16.83 -0.84 10.88
N PHE A 278 15.87 -0.15 10.28
CA PHE A 278 15.54 -0.27 8.89
C PHE A 278 15.60 1.08 8.21
N PHE A 279 16.02 1.03 6.94
CA PHE A 279 16.16 2.20 6.09
C PHE A 279 15.24 2.05 4.89
N LYS A 280 14.37 3.04 4.68
CA LYS A 280 13.48 3.07 3.53
C LYS A 280 13.68 4.34 2.73
N LYS A 281 13.92 4.16 1.43
CA LYS A 281 13.99 5.25 0.46
C LYS A 281 12.74 5.27 -0.40
N ARG A 282 12.13 6.44 -0.52
CA ARG A 282 11.02 6.71 -1.44
C ARG A 282 11.40 7.89 -2.33
N THR A 283 10.87 7.88 -3.55
CA THR A 283 11.06 8.98 -4.50
C THR A 283 9.70 9.46 -4.97
N PHE A 284 9.49 10.77 -4.92
CA PHE A 284 8.27 11.40 -5.37
C PHE A 284 8.57 12.48 -6.41
N GLN A 285 7.65 12.64 -7.36
CA GLN A 285 7.74 13.67 -8.38
C GLN A 285 6.34 14.26 -8.59
N GLU A 286 6.25 15.57 -8.40
CA GLU A 286 5.01 16.35 -8.47
C GLU A 286 4.49 16.38 -9.91
N TYR A 287 5.40 16.65 -10.85
CA TYR A 287 5.14 16.70 -12.28
C TYR A 287 6.20 15.90 -13.04
N ASN A 288 5.77 14.90 -13.81
CA ASN A 288 6.65 14.11 -14.66
C ASN A 288 6.73 14.74 -16.05
N LYS A 289 7.90 15.30 -16.41
CA LYS A 289 8.14 15.89 -17.73
C LYS A 289 7.99 14.89 -18.91
N ASN A 290 8.09 13.59 -18.62
CA ASN A 290 7.87 12.54 -19.62
C ASN A 290 6.37 12.23 -19.82
N GLU A 291 5.50 12.77 -18.98
CA GLU A 291 4.04 12.73 -19.09
C GLU A 291 3.52 14.19 -19.16
N PRO A 292 3.81 14.92 -20.27
CA PRO A 292 3.49 16.34 -20.38
C PRO A 292 1.98 16.60 -20.39
N ILE A 293 1.57 17.72 -19.80
CA ILE A 293 0.19 18.23 -19.85
C ILE A 293 0.17 19.31 -20.93
N TYR A 294 -0.69 19.15 -21.93
CA TYR A 294 -0.80 20.08 -23.06
C TYR A 294 -1.93 21.08 -22.82
N VAL A 295 -1.69 22.34 -23.18
CA VAL A 295 -2.65 23.43 -23.02
C VAL A 295 -2.81 24.18 -24.35
N LYS A 296 -4.05 24.47 -24.71
CA LYS A 296 -4.40 25.31 -25.86
C LYS A 296 -4.53 26.76 -25.42
N LEU A 297 -3.69 27.62 -25.97
CA LEU A 297 -3.67 29.07 -25.75
C LEU A 297 -4.84 29.75 -26.48
N GLU A 298 -5.12 31.00 -26.14
CA GLU A 298 -6.20 31.78 -26.76
C GLU A 298 -6.01 32.00 -28.26
N ASN A 299 -4.76 32.07 -28.73
CA ASN A 299 -4.41 32.16 -30.14
C ASN A 299 -4.53 30.82 -30.89
N GLY A 300 -4.92 29.74 -30.20
CA GLY A 300 -5.06 28.40 -30.76
C GLY A 300 -3.78 27.55 -30.75
N GLU A 301 -2.63 28.12 -30.39
CA GLU A 301 -1.37 27.39 -30.26
C GLU A 301 -1.43 26.40 -29.08
N ILE A 302 -0.74 25.27 -29.23
CA ILE A 302 -0.66 24.23 -28.19
C ILE A 302 0.76 24.21 -27.65
N CYS A 303 0.90 24.27 -26.33
CA CYS A 303 2.17 24.15 -25.64
C CYS A 303 2.04 23.24 -24.41
N THR A 304 3.16 22.90 -23.78
CA THR A 304 3.14 22.19 -22.50
C THR A 304 2.90 23.16 -21.35
N ILE A 305 2.28 22.68 -20.26
CA ILE A 305 1.86 23.50 -19.11
C ILE A 305 3.02 24.33 -18.50
N ASP A 306 4.24 23.81 -18.56
CA ASP A 306 5.47 24.44 -18.08
C ASP A 306 5.99 25.56 -19.00
N LYS A 307 5.44 25.68 -20.22
CA LYS A 307 5.85 26.65 -21.24
C LYS A 307 4.78 27.69 -21.58
N VAL A 308 3.72 27.76 -20.78
CA VAL A 308 2.65 28.74 -20.98
C VAL A 308 3.19 30.18 -20.81
N PRO A 309 3.08 31.05 -21.83
CA PRO A 309 3.60 32.42 -21.75
C PRO A 309 2.99 33.23 -20.60
N GLY A 310 3.82 33.99 -19.88
CA GLY A 310 3.37 34.87 -18.79
C GLY A 310 2.88 34.15 -17.53
N LYS A 311 3.01 32.81 -17.45
CA LYS A 311 2.70 32.01 -16.26
C LYS A 311 3.97 31.44 -15.67
N THR A 312 4.04 31.38 -14.35
CA THR A 312 5.14 30.71 -13.64
C THR A 312 4.70 29.29 -13.32
N PHE A 313 5.47 28.29 -13.76
CA PHE A 313 5.25 26.90 -13.40
C PHE A 313 5.97 26.59 -12.08
N PRO A 314 5.24 26.29 -10.98
CA PRO A 314 5.84 26.24 -9.64
C PRO A 314 6.46 24.87 -9.30
N PHE A 315 6.35 23.86 -10.17
CA PHE A 315 6.77 22.49 -9.86
C PHE A 315 8.13 22.16 -10.46
N SER A 316 8.95 21.47 -9.68
CA SER A 316 10.22 20.95 -10.17
C SER A 316 10.01 19.67 -10.99
N SER A 317 10.86 19.46 -12.00
CA SER A 317 10.94 18.18 -12.71
C SER A 317 11.87 17.16 -12.04
N GLU A 318 12.45 17.52 -10.90
CA GLU A 318 13.35 16.66 -10.13
C GLU A 318 12.55 15.72 -9.22
N LYS A 319 13.10 14.53 -9.02
CA LYS A 319 12.57 13.57 -8.04
C LYS A 319 13.03 14.00 -6.66
N LYS A 320 12.09 14.21 -5.75
CA LYS A 320 12.36 14.40 -4.33
C LYS A 320 12.59 13.04 -3.70
N GLU A 321 13.75 12.86 -3.07
CA GLU A 321 14.03 11.67 -2.29
C GLU A 321 13.60 11.92 -0.85
N ILE A 322 12.91 10.94 -0.26
CA ILE A 322 12.54 10.97 1.15
C ILE A 322 13.08 9.68 1.78
N ASN A 323 13.84 9.85 2.85
CA ASN A 323 14.54 8.77 3.52
C ASN A 323 14.01 8.62 4.95
N TYR A 324 13.52 7.42 5.25
CA TYR A 324 12.98 7.08 6.55
C TYR A 324 13.92 6.12 7.26
N VAL A 325 14.16 6.41 8.53
CA VAL A 325 14.84 5.49 9.44
C VAL A 325 13.87 5.14 10.56
N TYR A 326 13.70 3.84 10.79
CA TYR A 326 12.82 3.36 11.84
C TYR A 326 13.39 2.13 12.55
N GLU A 327 12.94 1.93 13.77
CA GLU A 327 13.29 0.77 14.58
C GLU A 327 12.02 0.03 14.97
N ILE A 328 12.02 -1.28 14.73
CA ILE A 328 11.07 -2.19 15.38
C ILE A 328 11.71 -2.55 16.72
N LYS A 329 11.13 -2.08 17.82
CA LYS A 329 11.67 -2.39 19.16
C LYS A 329 11.78 -3.91 19.28
N PRO A 330 12.80 -4.48 19.93
CA PRO A 330 12.84 -5.91 20.19
C PRO A 330 11.54 -6.36 20.85
N LEU A 331 10.71 -7.04 20.07
CA LEU A 331 9.39 -7.54 20.48
C LEU A 331 9.68 -8.86 21.20
N SER A 332 9.97 -8.72 22.49
CA SER A 332 10.17 -9.77 23.49
C SER A 332 10.75 -9.14 24.77
N ARG A 333 9.94 -8.31 25.43
CA ARG A 333 10.10 -8.04 26.87
C ARG A 333 8.75 -8.22 27.55
N CYS A 334 8.48 -9.45 28.05
CA CYS A 334 7.98 -9.73 29.40
C CYS A 334 7.33 -11.13 29.49
N PHE A 335 8.14 -12.16 29.67
CA PHE A 335 7.87 -13.21 30.68
C PHE A 335 9.20 -13.72 31.24
N ARG A 336 10.04 -12.84 31.81
CA ARG A 336 10.91 -13.28 32.90
C ARG A 336 10.05 -13.33 34.14
N VAL A 337 9.61 -14.53 34.51
CA VAL A 337 9.33 -14.85 35.91
C VAL A 337 10.50 -14.30 36.71
N ILE A 338 10.25 -13.30 37.55
CA ILE A 338 11.23 -12.81 38.51
C ILE A 338 11.36 -13.91 39.55
N ASN A 339 12.18 -14.91 39.25
CA ASN A 339 12.87 -15.66 40.28
C ASN A 339 14.31 -15.17 40.29
N SER A 340 14.65 -14.66 41.46
CA SER A 340 15.88 -14.01 41.85
C SER A 340 17.16 -14.74 41.40
N THR A 341 18.20 -13.93 41.24
CA THR A 341 19.66 -14.24 41.23
C THR A 341 20.36 -14.41 39.87
N SER A 342 21.03 -13.31 39.49
CA SER A 342 22.42 -13.22 38.97
C SER A 342 22.84 -13.79 37.60
N ASN A 343 23.60 -12.94 36.90
CA ASN A 343 24.57 -13.18 35.81
C ASN A 343 24.03 -13.33 34.37
N CYS A 344 23.88 -12.18 33.70
CA CYS A 344 23.87 -12.11 32.23
C CYS A 344 25.23 -12.58 31.68
N LYS A 345 25.23 -13.72 30.99
CA LYS A 345 26.23 -14.04 29.96
C LYS A 345 25.58 -13.81 28.60
N CYS A 346 26.14 -12.92 27.80
CA CYS A 346 25.81 -12.79 26.39
C CYS A 346 26.25 -14.08 25.67
N PHE A 347 25.34 -14.69 24.90
CA PHE A 347 25.68 -15.79 24.00
C PHE A 347 25.94 -15.21 22.61
N ASP A 348 27.21 -15.27 22.18
CA ASP A 348 27.60 -15.06 20.79
C ASP A 348 27.30 -16.33 19.99
N PHE A 349 26.39 -16.25 19.02
CA PHE A 349 26.26 -17.28 17.99
C PHE A 349 27.08 -16.86 16.75
N LYS A 350 28.21 -17.55 16.53
CA LYS A 350 28.88 -17.58 15.23
C LYS A 350 28.20 -18.63 14.36
N ILE A 351 27.56 -18.21 13.28
CA ILE A 351 27.12 -19.09 12.19
C ILE A 351 28.26 -19.13 11.17
N THR A 352 28.92 -20.27 11.05
CA THR A 352 29.82 -20.60 9.94
C THR A 352 29.04 -21.39 8.90
N PHE A 353 28.99 -20.90 7.67
CA PHE A 353 28.50 -21.67 6.53
C PHE A 353 29.58 -22.69 6.13
N ALA A 354 29.18 -23.95 5.97
CA ALA A 354 29.96 -25.01 5.35
C ALA A 354 29.47 -25.23 3.91
#